data_AF-E9I7U1-F1
#
_entry.id   AF-E9I7U1-F1
#
_cell.length_a   1.000
_cell.length_b   1.000
_cell.length_c   1.000
_cell.angle_alpha   90.00
_cell.angle_beta   90.00
_cell.angle_gamma   90.00
#
_symmetry.space_group_name_H-M   'P 1'
#
loop_
_entity.id
_entity.type
_entity.pdbx_description
1 polymer ?
#
loop_
_entity_poly.entity_id
_entity_poly.type
_entity_poly.pdbx_seq_one_letter_code
_entity_poly.pdbx_strand_id
1 'polypeptide(L)'
;MALDLQSPEAMEARLSEAEALLAAEAYEAVLALTGELLEAFGDGQVTPALRPWARRLYHLRGDCLTRLDRFSELLQDGAAMLDLLSVDRCSAERAEVMIKMSFAHANLAMPEQALRAAHVALQDALTLGQRMTAAQALERVAMAYLSMGDGVAAERFMFEALDHSDESSPPLEQLRRTSNAMHLLCTLYDAYLDMGLSELADALLARAR
;
A
#
# COMPACT_ATOMS: atom_id res chain seq x y z
N MET A 1 -36.30 -0.26 -0.72
CA MET A 1 -36.42 -0.64 0.71
C MET A 1 -35.18 -0.06 1.36
N ALA A 2 -35.30 0.96 2.22
CA ALA A 2 -34.12 1.55 2.85
C ALA A 2 -33.48 0.50 3.74
N LEU A 3 -32.21 0.14 3.48
CA LEU A 3 -31.46 -0.77 4.32
C LEU A 3 -31.36 -0.16 5.72
N ASP A 4 -31.78 -0.90 6.74
CA ASP A 4 -31.55 -0.52 8.14
C ASP A 4 -30.07 -0.80 8.49
N LEU A 5 -29.19 0.05 7.95
CA LEU A 5 -27.74 0.00 8.18
C LEU A 5 -27.35 0.45 9.59
N GLN A 6 -28.33 0.75 10.44
CA GLN A 6 -28.08 1.11 11.84
C GLN A 6 -27.95 -0.13 12.74
N SER A 7 -28.38 -1.32 12.28
CA SER A 7 -28.13 -2.56 13.01
C SER A 7 -26.68 -3.05 12.80
N PRO A 8 -25.88 -3.21 13.86
CA PRO A 8 -24.52 -3.77 13.75
C PRO A 8 -24.49 -5.16 13.11
N GLU A 9 -25.50 -5.99 13.36
CA GLU A 9 -25.61 -7.34 12.78
C GLU A 9 -25.83 -7.29 11.27
N ALA A 10 -26.67 -6.34 10.80
CA ALA A 10 -26.90 -6.15 9.37
C ALA A 10 -25.63 -5.63 8.67
N MET A 11 -24.89 -4.72 9.30
CA MET A 11 -23.63 -4.22 8.77
C MET A 11 -22.57 -5.33 8.68
N GLU A 12 -22.41 -6.13 9.74
CA GLU A 12 -21.43 -7.23 9.74
C GLU A 12 -21.77 -8.27 8.66
N ALA A 13 -23.05 -8.61 8.47
CA ALA A 13 -23.46 -9.53 7.40
C ALA A 13 -23.07 -9.02 6.00
N ARG A 14 -23.23 -7.72 5.74
CA ARG A 14 -22.85 -7.10 4.46
C ARG A 14 -21.32 -7.02 4.27
N LEU A 15 -20.57 -6.82 5.35
CA LEU A 15 -19.11 -6.88 5.31
C LEU A 15 -18.60 -8.29 5.04
N SER A 16 -19.18 -9.30 5.70
CA SER A 16 -18.85 -10.72 5.42
C SER A 16 -19.15 -11.10 3.97
N GLU A 17 -20.22 -10.57 3.38
CA GLU A 17 -20.52 -10.74 1.96
C GLU A 17 -19.45 -10.09 1.06
N ALA A 18 -19.03 -8.87 1.36
CA ALA A 18 -17.94 -8.21 0.64
C ALA A 18 -16.61 -8.97 0.75
N GLU A 19 -16.28 -9.49 1.92
CA GLU A 19 -15.10 -10.33 2.16
C GLU A 19 -15.17 -11.65 1.39
N ALA A 20 -16.35 -12.29 1.32
CA ALA A 20 -16.55 -13.50 0.52
C ALA A 20 -16.41 -13.24 -0.99
N LEU A 21 -16.94 -12.11 -1.48
CA LEU A 21 -16.75 -11.67 -2.87
C LEU A 21 -15.27 -11.39 -3.17
N LEU A 22 -14.53 -10.78 -2.24
CA LEU A 22 -13.10 -10.54 -2.38
C LEU A 22 -12.32 -11.86 -2.46
N ALA A 23 -12.65 -12.83 -1.59
CA ALA A 23 -12.04 -14.16 -1.62
C ALA A 23 -12.34 -14.94 -2.92
N ALA A 24 -13.47 -14.64 -3.57
CA ALA A 24 -13.84 -15.16 -4.88
C ALA A 24 -13.28 -14.30 -6.05
N GLU A 25 -12.43 -13.31 -5.77
CA GLU A 25 -11.84 -12.39 -6.74
C GLU A 25 -12.88 -11.59 -7.57
N ALA A 26 -14.09 -11.44 -7.05
CA ALA A 26 -15.17 -10.68 -7.68
C ALA A 26 -15.03 -9.17 -7.40
N TYR A 27 -13.88 -8.58 -7.77
CA TYR A 27 -13.46 -7.24 -7.35
C TYR A 27 -14.49 -6.14 -7.70
N GLU A 28 -15.06 -6.15 -8.90
CA GLU A 28 -16.08 -5.16 -9.28
C GLU A 28 -17.37 -5.30 -8.44
N ALA A 29 -17.74 -6.52 -8.05
CA ALA A 29 -18.88 -6.74 -7.16
C ALA A 29 -18.59 -6.23 -5.74
N VAL A 30 -17.35 -6.39 -5.25
CA VAL A 30 -16.91 -5.78 -3.98
C VAL A 30 -17.01 -4.25 -4.07
N LEU A 31 -16.51 -3.64 -5.15
CA LEU A 31 -16.55 -2.19 -5.32
C LEU A 31 -17.98 -1.65 -5.39
N ALA A 32 -18.87 -2.34 -6.10
CA ALA A 32 -20.28 -1.98 -6.16
C ALA A 32 -20.94 -2.05 -4.77
N LEU A 33 -20.82 -3.19 -4.09
CA LEU A 33 -21.39 -3.41 -2.76
C LEU A 33 -20.88 -2.40 -1.73
N THR A 34 -19.57 -2.20 -1.66
CA THR A 34 -18.96 -1.28 -0.70
C THR A 34 -19.26 0.18 -1.03
N GLY A 35 -19.41 0.53 -2.32
CA GLY A 35 -19.86 1.85 -2.76
C GLY A 35 -21.28 2.15 -2.29
N GLU A 36 -22.23 1.23 -2.52
CA GLU A 36 -23.62 1.36 -2.04
C GLU A 36 -23.68 1.55 -0.51
N LEU A 37 -22.86 0.81 0.25
CA LEU A 37 -22.80 0.92 1.71
C LEU A 37 -22.25 2.28 2.17
N LEU A 38 -21.20 2.79 1.50
CA LEU A 38 -20.63 4.10 1.80
C LEU A 38 -21.58 5.24 1.44
N GLU A 39 -22.25 5.17 0.29
CA GLU A 39 -23.27 6.14 -0.12
C GLU A 39 -24.40 6.22 0.90
N ALA A 40 -24.80 5.08 1.46
CA ALA A 40 -25.85 5.02 2.46
C ALA A 40 -25.44 5.60 3.83
N PHE A 41 -24.15 5.87 4.07
CA PHE A 41 -23.70 6.68 5.22
C PHE A 41 -23.97 8.19 5.02
N GLY A 42 -24.23 8.62 3.78
CA GLY A 42 -24.60 9.98 3.41
C GLY A 42 -23.44 10.94 3.22
N ASP A 43 -23.68 12.02 2.48
CA ASP A 43 -22.68 13.03 2.08
C ASP A 43 -22.16 13.91 3.25
N GLY A 44 -22.74 13.77 4.44
CA GLY A 44 -22.51 14.64 5.59
C GLY A 44 -21.76 13.96 6.73
N GLN A 45 -20.46 13.72 6.54
CA GLN A 45 -19.49 13.19 7.52
C GLN A 45 -19.88 11.88 8.21
N VAL A 46 -19.08 10.83 8.00
CA VAL A 46 -19.18 9.55 8.71
C VAL A 46 -19.22 9.79 10.23
N THR A 47 -20.38 9.54 10.84
CA THR A 47 -20.56 9.72 12.28
C THR A 47 -19.59 8.84 13.07
N PRO A 48 -19.21 9.20 14.32
CA PRO A 48 -18.28 8.40 15.12
C PRO A 48 -18.67 6.92 15.23
N ALA A 49 -19.97 6.61 15.26
CA ALA A 49 -20.49 5.25 15.32
C ALA A 49 -20.24 4.44 14.02
N LEU A 50 -20.17 5.11 12.87
CA LEU A 50 -19.98 4.48 11.56
C LEU A 50 -18.51 4.37 11.14
N ARG A 51 -17.59 5.09 11.81
CA ARG A 51 -16.16 5.11 11.45
C ARG A 51 -15.51 3.72 11.39
N PRO A 52 -15.73 2.78 12.33
CA PRO A 52 -15.15 1.45 12.23
C PRO A 52 -15.57 0.72 10.95
N TRP A 53 -16.82 0.88 10.54
CA TRP A 53 -17.36 0.27 9.33
C TRP A 53 -16.81 0.91 8.07
N ALA A 54 -16.82 2.24 8.00
CA ALA A 54 -16.24 2.97 6.87
C ALA A 54 -14.76 2.62 6.66
N ARG A 55 -13.99 2.48 7.75
CA ARG A 55 -12.58 2.05 7.69
C ARG A 55 -12.41 0.66 7.06
N ARG A 56 -13.22 -0.33 7.47
CA ARG A 56 -13.20 -1.68 6.86
C ARG A 56 -13.59 -1.63 5.39
N LEU A 57 -14.62 -0.86 5.03
CA LEU A 57 -15.05 -0.70 3.63
C LEU A 57 -13.94 -0.11 2.76
N TYR A 58 -13.29 0.97 3.19
CA TYR A 58 -12.17 1.56 2.45
C TYR A 58 -10.97 0.63 2.35
N HIS A 59 -10.71 -0.22 3.35
CA HIS A 59 -9.66 -1.22 3.27
C HIS A 59 -9.93 -2.24 2.15
N LEU A 60 -11.14 -2.81 2.11
CA LEU A 60 -11.57 -3.77 1.07
C LEU A 60 -11.55 -3.15 -0.32
N ARG A 61 -12.06 -1.92 -0.45
CA ARG A 61 -12.00 -1.15 -1.70
C ARG A 61 -10.56 -0.92 -2.14
N GLY A 62 -9.68 -0.56 -1.20
CA GLY A 62 -8.28 -0.35 -1.48
C GLY A 62 -7.58 -1.58 -2.06
N ASP A 63 -7.92 -2.79 -1.57
CA ASP A 63 -7.41 -4.04 -2.15
C ASP A 63 -7.90 -4.26 -3.58
N CYS A 64 -9.20 -4.07 -3.82
CA CYS A 64 -9.79 -4.23 -5.14
C CYS A 64 -9.25 -3.22 -6.16
N LEU A 65 -9.19 -1.93 -5.79
CA LEU A 65 -8.72 -0.85 -6.66
C LEU A 65 -7.25 -1.02 -7.02
N THR A 66 -6.43 -1.57 -6.11
CA THR A 66 -5.04 -1.93 -6.39
C THR A 66 -4.95 -3.05 -7.42
N ARG A 67 -5.82 -4.06 -7.35
CA ARG A 67 -5.83 -5.20 -8.29
C ARG A 67 -6.37 -4.85 -9.68
N LEU A 68 -7.22 -3.84 -9.75
CA LEU A 68 -7.85 -3.36 -10.98
C LEU A 68 -7.10 -2.16 -11.61
N ASP A 69 -5.96 -1.76 -11.03
CA ASP A 69 -5.16 -0.61 -11.46
C ASP A 69 -5.95 0.72 -11.51
N ARG A 70 -6.99 0.86 -10.69
CA ARG A 70 -7.86 2.05 -10.59
C ARG A 70 -7.28 3.06 -9.62
N PHE A 71 -6.05 3.51 -9.89
CA PHE A 71 -5.23 4.27 -8.96
C PHE A 71 -5.80 5.63 -8.56
N SER A 72 -6.50 6.33 -9.45
CA SER A 72 -7.12 7.61 -9.12
C SER A 72 -8.22 7.47 -8.07
N GLU A 73 -9.04 6.41 -8.18
CA GLU A 73 -10.07 6.09 -7.19
C GLU A 73 -9.45 5.60 -5.88
N LEU A 74 -8.37 4.80 -5.95
CA LEU A 74 -7.63 4.37 -4.77
C LEU A 74 -7.11 5.57 -3.95
N LEU A 75 -6.64 6.62 -4.63
CA LEU A 75 -6.20 7.85 -3.96
C LEU A 75 -7.37 8.62 -3.32
N GLN A 76 -8.54 8.64 -3.96
CA GLN A 76 -9.76 9.26 -3.40
C GLN A 76 -10.22 8.52 -2.13
N ASP A 77 -10.35 7.20 -2.22
CA ASP A 77 -10.70 6.36 -1.07
C ASP A 77 -9.65 6.42 0.04
N GLY A 78 -8.36 6.47 -0.34
CA GLY A 78 -7.26 6.62 0.61
C GLY A 78 -7.33 7.95 1.38
N ALA A 79 -7.64 9.06 0.70
CA ALA A 79 -7.85 10.35 1.36
C ALA A 79 -9.05 10.31 2.31
N ALA A 80 -10.17 9.74 1.87
CA ALA A 80 -11.36 9.59 2.71
C ALA A 80 -11.10 8.70 3.94
N MET A 81 -10.28 7.64 3.80
CA MET A 81 -9.82 6.80 4.91
C MET A 81 -8.96 7.59 5.90
N LEU A 82 -8.03 8.42 5.41
CA LEU A 82 -7.16 9.25 6.26
C LEU A 82 -7.97 10.25 7.09
N ASP A 83 -9.06 10.81 6.55
CA ASP A 83 -9.97 11.71 7.28
C ASP A 83 -10.67 11.02 8.47
N LEU A 84 -10.75 9.68 8.48
CA LEU A 84 -11.31 8.90 9.58
C LEU A 84 -10.27 8.59 10.68
N LEU A 85 -8.98 8.71 10.36
CA LEU A 85 -7.88 8.35 11.23
C LEU A 85 -7.36 9.57 12.01
N SER A 86 -6.72 9.30 13.15
CA SER A 86 -6.04 10.36 13.90
C SER A 86 -4.73 10.71 13.22
N VAL A 87 -4.51 12.00 12.96
CA VAL A 87 -3.25 12.50 12.36
C VAL A 87 -2.10 12.54 13.36
N ASP A 88 -2.39 12.66 14.67
CA ASP A 88 -1.38 12.86 15.71
C ASP A 88 -0.84 11.54 16.29
N ARG A 89 -1.33 10.40 15.82
CA ARG A 89 -0.92 9.08 16.33
C ARG A 89 -0.55 8.16 15.17
N CYS A 90 0.54 7.41 15.36
CA CYS A 90 0.84 6.30 14.46
C CYS A 90 -0.30 5.27 14.52
N SER A 91 -0.62 4.66 13.38
CA SER A 91 -1.58 3.54 13.33
C SER A 91 -1.25 2.58 12.19
N ALA A 92 -1.53 1.29 12.41
CA ALA A 92 -1.35 0.26 11.39
C ALA A 92 -2.19 0.56 10.14
N GLU A 93 -3.45 0.97 10.34
CA GLU A 93 -4.36 1.34 9.26
C GLU A 93 -3.81 2.52 8.42
N ARG A 94 -3.18 3.51 9.07
CA ARG A 94 -2.53 4.62 8.35
C ARG A 94 -1.32 4.12 7.56
N ALA A 95 -0.49 3.25 8.14
CA ALA A 95 0.65 2.70 7.42
C ALA A 95 0.20 1.93 6.17
N GLU A 96 -0.82 1.08 6.29
CA GLU A 96 -1.36 0.28 5.19
C GLU A 96 -1.95 1.13 4.06
N VAL A 97 -2.80 2.12 4.39
CA VAL A 97 -3.38 3.00 3.35
C VAL A 97 -2.29 3.84 2.68
N MET A 98 -1.28 4.30 3.43
CA MET A 98 -0.18 5.08 2.87
C MET A 98 0.74 4.24 1.97
N ILE A 99 0.91 2.94 2.24
CA ILE A 99 1.58 2.01 1.30
C ILE A 99 0.80 1.91 -0.02
N LYS A 100 -0.52 1.72 0.05
CA LYS A 100 -1.38 1.63 -1.16
C LYS A 100 -1.38 2.94 -1.95
N MET A 101 -1.49 4.08 -1.26
CA MET A 101 -1.41 5.40 -1.89
C MET A 101 -0.04 5.67 -2.50
N SER A 102 1.05 5.25 -1.85
CA SER A 102 2.40 5.34 -2.42
C SER A 102 2.50 4.56 -3.74
N PHE A 103 2.00 3.33 -3.76
CA PHE A 103 1.94 2.53 -4.98
C PHE A 103 1.10 3.19 -6.08
N ALA A 104 -0.07 3.73 -5.73
CA ALA A 104 -0.92 4.45 -6.68
C ALA A 104 -0.22 5.69 -7.27
N HIS A 105 0.42 6.50 -6.45
CA HIS A 105 1.19 7.66 -6.89
C HIS A 105 2.34 7.27 -7.83
N ALA A 106 3.07 6.20 -7.53
CA ALA A 106 4.15 5.73 -8.40
C ALA A 106 3.63 5.34 -9.79
N ASN A 107 2.53 4.59 -9.86
CA ASN A 107 1.91 4.19 -11.14
C ASN A 107 1.31 5.37 -11.92
N LEU A 108 0.99 6.47 -11.24
CA LEU A 108 0.53 7.72 -11.86
C LEU A 108 1.69 8.69 -12.17
N ALA A 109 2.94 8.23 -12.13
CA ALA A 109 4.14 9.02 -12.37
C ALA A 109 4.24 10.26 -11.45
N MET A 110 3.88 10.09 -10.17
CA MET A 110 3.96 11.10 -9.11
C MET A 110 4.98 10.69 -8.04
N PRO A 111 6.28 10.62 -8.36
CA PRO A 111 7.26 9.97 -7.50
C PRO A 111 7.49 10.69 -6.15
N GLU A 112 7.38 12.01 -6.08
CA GLU A 112 7.53 12.75 -4.83
C GLU A 112 6.36 12.51 -3.87
N GLN A 113 5.13 12.39 -4.40
CA GLN A 113 3.94 12.02 -3.64
C GLN A 113 4.08 10.58 -3.15
N ALA A 114 4.56 9.68 -4.02
CA ALA A 114 4.81 8.29 -3.67
C ALA A 114 5.82 8.18 -2.52
N LEU A 115 6.91 8.93 -2.58
CA LEU A 115 7.94 8.97 -1.55
C LEU A 115 7.39 9.50 -0.22
N ARG A 116 6.65 10.62 -0.25
CA ARG A 116 6.01 11.17 0.97
C ARG A 116 5.09 10.15 1.63
N ALA A 117 4.27 9.46 0.84
CA ALA A 117 3.37 8.45 1.36
C ALA A 117 4.12 7.25 1.97
N ALA A 118 5.16 6.76 1.27
CA ALA A 118 6.00 5.67 1.75
C ALA A 118 6.71 6.01 3.08
N HIS A 119 7.22 7.23 3.23
CA HIS A 119 7.88 7.66 4.47
C HIS A 119 6.94 7.71 5.66
N VAL A 120 5.72 8.22 5.49
CA VAL A 120 4.71 8.21 6.57
C VAL A 120 4.39 6.77 6.99
N ALA A 121 4.22 5.87 6.02
CA ALA A 121 3.99 4.46 6.31
C ALA A 121 5.16 3.82 7.07
N LEU A 122 6.40 4.10 6.64
CA LEU A 122 7.61 3.60 7.27
C LEU A 122 7.73 4.09 8.71
N GLN A 123 7.48 5.38 8.95
CA GLN A 123 7.53 5.97 10.28
C GLN A 123 6.52 5.31 11.23
N ASP A 124 5.30 5.10 10.78
CA ASP A 124 4.27 4.42 11.57
C ASP A 124 4.64 2.97 11.85
N ALA A 125 5.07 2.24 10.82
CA ALA A 125 5.44 0.84 10.95
C ALA A 125 6.61 0.64 11.92
N LEU A 126 7.65 1.47 11.85
CA LEU A 126 8.79 1.42 12.78
C LEU A 126 8.36 1.77 14.20
N THR A 127 7.53 2.81 14.38
CA THR A 127 7.04 3.21 15.70
C THR A 127 6.21 2.10 16.36
N LEU A 128 5.45 1.35 15.56
CA LEU A 128 4.62 0.23 16.02
C LEU A 128 5.37 -1.10 16.10
N GLY A 129 6.65 -1.16 15.69
CA GLY A 129 7.42 -2.40 15.63
C GLY A 129 6.91 -3.40 14.57
N GLN A 130 6.18 -2.93 13.56
CA GLN A 130 5.59 -3.76 12.51
C GLN A 130 6.60 -4.01 11.39
N ARG A 131 7.47 -4.99 11.62
CA ARG A 131 8.61 -5.30 10.75
C ARG A 131 8.22 -5.60 9.29
N MET A 132 7.15 -6.37 9.06
CA MET A 132 6.67 -6.65 7.69
C MET A 132 6.15 -5.40 6.97
N THR A 133 5.36 -4.57 7.67
CA THR A 133 4.86 -3.30 7.13
C THR A 133 6.01 -2.33 6.86
N ALA A 134 7.03 -2.30 7.73
CA ALA A 134 8.23 -1.50 7.53
C ALA A 134 9.00 -1.95 6.28
N ALA A 135 9.16 -3.25 6.07
CA ALA A 135 9.78 -3.79 4.86
C ALA A 135 9.04 -3.37 3.59
N GLN A 136 7.70 -3.49 3.58
CA GLN A 136 6.88 -3.04 2.46
C GLN A 136 6.99 -1.52 2.23
N ALA A 137 7.01 -0.71 3.29
CA ALA A 137 7.20 0.73 3.17
C ALA A 137 8.60 1.09 2.62
N LEU A 138 9.65 0.38 3.03
CA LEU A 138 11.01 0.54 2.49
C LEU A 138 11.06 0.20 1.00
N GLU A 139 10.39 -0.86 0.54
CA GLU A 139 10.26 -1.17 -0.90
C GLU A 139 9.61 -0.02 -1.67
N ARG A 140 8.59 0.63 -1.09
CA ARG A 140 7.94 1.80 -1.69
C ARG A 140 8.85 3.02 -1.73
N VAL A 141 9.62 3.26 -0.68
CA VAL A 141 10.66 4.30 -0.66
C VAL A 141 11.69 4.06 -1.77
N ALA A 142 12.20 2.83 -1.89
CA ALA A 142 13.16 2.43 -2.91
C ALA A 142 12.63 2.67 -4.33
N MET A 143 11.40 2.26 -4.61
CA MET A 143 10.77 2.43 -5.92
C MET A 143 10.54 3.91 -6.27
N ALA A 144 10.22 4.74 -5.28
CA ALA A 144 10.07 6.18 -5.49
C ALA A 144 11.42 6.84 -5.83
N TYR A 145 12.50 6.47 -5.15
CA TYR A 145 13.85 6.95 -5.51
C TYR A 145 14.30 6.49 -6.89
N LEU A 146 14.02 5.24 -7.25
CA LEU A 146 14.29 4.72 -8.59
C LEU A 146 13.59 5.57 -9.66
N SER A 147 12.31 5.90 -9.43
CA SER A 147 11.50 6.70 -10.34
C SER A 147 11.99 8.15 -10.50
N MET A 148 12.70 8.69 -9.50
CA MET A 148 13.34 10.00 -9.57
C MET A 148 14.77 9.95 -10.15
N GLY A 149 15.29 8.76 -10.46
CA GLY A 149 16.65 8.56 -10.96
C GLY A 149 17.74 8.50 -9.89
N ASP A 150 17.39 8.44 -8.60
CA ASP A 150 18.38 8.25 -7.52
C ASP A 150 18.59 6.75 -7.26
N GLY A 151 19.41 6.14 -8.11
CA GLY A 151 19.68 4.71 -8.05
C GLY A 151 20.40 4.27 -6.77
N VAL A 152 21.25 5.13 -6.21
CA VAL A 152 22.00 4.83 -4.98
C VAL A 152 21.07 4.78 -3.78
N ALA A 153 20.14 5.73 -3.65
CA ALA A 153 19.14 5.70 -2.60
C ALA A 153 18.17 4.54 -2.80
N ALA A 154 17.72 4.29 -4.03
CA ALA A 154 16.84 3.17 -4.37
C ALA A 154 17.44 1.83 -3.93
N GLU A 155 18.70 1.59 -4.27
CA GLU A 155 19.44 0.40 -3.88
C GLU A 155 19.51 0.24 -2.36
N ARG A 156 19.95 1.29 -1.66
CA ARG A 156 20.11 1.26 -0.19
C ARG A 156 18.82 0.84 0.50
N PHE A 157 17.70 1.47 0.14
CA PHE A 157 16.40 1.17 0.77
C PHE A 157 15.86 -0.20 0.38
N MET A 158 16.18 -0.71 -0.81
CA MET A 158 15.78 -2.06 -1.20
C MET A 158 16.54 -3.13 -0.39
N PHE A 159 17.84 -2.95 -0.15
CA PHE A 159 18.58 -3.83 0.77
C PHE A 159 18.07 -3.72 2.21
N GLU A 160 17.77 -2.51 2.68
CA GLU A 160 17.16 -2.34 4.01
C GLU A 160 15.80 -3.05 4.11
N ALA A 161 15.00 -3.05 3.04
CA ALA A 161 13.76 -3.81 2.99
C ALA A 161 13.98 -5.33 3.10
N LEU A 162 15.01 -5.85 2.42
CA LEU A 162 15.41 -7.26 2.52
C LEU A 162 15.86 -7.60 3.94
N ASP A 163 16.63 -6.73 4.60
CA ASP A 163 17.06 -6.92 5.99
C ASP A 163 15.90 -6.92 6.99
N HIS A 164 14.77 -6.29 6.63
CA HIS A 164 13.52 -6.37 7.40
C HIS A 164 12.72 -7.66 7.15
N SER A 165 13.13 -8.49 6.19
CA SER A 165 12.52 -9.77 5.87
C SER A 165 13.40 -10.92 6.34
N ASP A 166 13.15 -11.41 7.54
CA ASP A 166 13.86 -12.59 8.05
C ASP A 166 13.09 -13.90 7.79
N GLU A 167 13.70 -15.01 8.21
CA GLU A 167 13.16 -16.37 8.11
C GLU A 167 11.78 -16.55 8.78
N SER A 168 11.37 -15.64 9.68
CA SER A 168 10.05 -15.70 10.32
C SER A 168 8.92 -15.11 9.45
N SER A 169 9.27 -14.43 8.36
CA SER A 169 8.30 -13.86 7.42
C SER A 169 7.55 -14.99 6.67
N PRO A 170 6.25 -14.82 6.33
CA PRO A 170 5.54 -15.80 5.51
C PRO A 170 6.26 -16.07 4.17
N PRO A 171 6.36 -17.32 3.71
CA PRO A 171 7.13 -17.66 2.50
C PRO A 171 6.71 -16.89 1.24
N LEU A 172 5.41 -16.63 1.08
CA LEU A 172 4.90 -15.86 -0.05
C LEU A 172 5.39 -14.40 -0.03
N GLU A 173 5.49 -13.80 1.15
CA GLU A 173 5.96 -12.43 1.31
C GLU A 173 7.47 -12.31 1.12
N GLN A 174 8.23 -13.32 1.57
CA GLN A 174 9.66 -13.42 1.25
C GLN A 174 9.86 -13.50 -0.28
N LEU A 175 9.13 -14.39 -0.96
CA LEU A 175 9.22 -14.54 -2.42
C LEU A 175 8.90 -13.22 -3.15
N ARG A 176 7.82 -12.54 -2.77
CA ARG A 176 7.44 -11.25 -3.36
C ARG A 176 8.54 -10.21 -3.20
N ARG A 177 9.10 -10.10 -2.00
CA ARG A 177 10.15 -9.13 -1.71
C ARG A 177 11.43 -9.42 -2.48
N THR A 178 11.89 -10.67 -2.48
CA THR A 178 13.05 -11.06 -3.28
C THR A 178 12.81 -10.79 -4.77
N SER A 179 11.60 -11.07 -5.28
CA SER A 179 11.22 -10.74 -6.66
C SER A 179 11.28 -9.23 -6.94
N ASN A 180 10.73 -8.40 -6.05
CA ASN A 180 10.76 -6.94 -6.17
C ASN A 180 12.20 -6.40 -6.13
N ALA A 181 13.03 -6.92 -5.23
CA ALA A 181 14.44 -6.57 -5.13
C ALA A 181 15.19 -6.94 -6.41
N MET A 182 15.04 -8.18 -6.89
CA MET A 182 15.67 -8.61 -8.14
C MET A 182 15.29 -7.70 -9.32
N HIS A 183 14.01 -7.36 -9.44
CA HIS A 183 13.55 -6.45 -10.50
C HIS A 183 14.21 -5.06 -10.40
N LEU A 184 14.26 -4.48 -9.21
CA LEU A 184 14.89 -3.18 -8.98
C LEU A 184 16.39 -3.22 -9.26
N LEU A 185 17.10 -4.23 -8.75
CA LEU A 185 18.55 -4.36 -8.91
C LEU A 185 18.92 -4.58 -10.38
N CYS A 186 18.16 -5.38 -11.14
CA CYS A 186 18.36 -5.49 -12.59
C CYS A 186 18.15 -4.15 -13.30
N THR A 187 17.08 -3.42 -12.95
CA THR A 187 16.81 -2.10 -13.54
C THR A 187 17.94 -1.10 -13.27
N LEU A 188 18.48 -1.09 -12.04
CA LEU A 188 19.62 -0.26 -11.67
C LEU A 188 20.90 -0.65 -12.40
N TYR A 189 21.15 -1.95 -12.54
CA TYR A 189 22.31 -2.46 -13.25
C TYR A 189 22.32 -1.97 -14.70
N ASP A 190 21.21 -2.14 -15.41
CA ASP A 190 21.06 -1.68 -16.80
C ASP A 190 21.21 -0.16 -16.89
N ALA A 191 20.55 0.59 -16.00
CA ALA A 191 20.67 2.06 -15.95
C ALA A 191 22.11 2.53 -15.72
N TYR A 192 22.86 1.89 -14.82
CA TYR A 192 24.26 2.23 -14.58
C TYR A 192 25.13 1.97 -15.81
N LEU A 193 24.90 0.87 -16.54
CA LEU A 193 25.62 0.61 -17.78
C LEU A 193 25.31 1.64 -18.86
N ASP A 194 24.05 2.01 -19.03
CA ASP A 194 23.61 3.02 -20.01
C ASP A 194 24.22 4.40 -19.71
N MET A 195 24.46 4.72 -18.44
CA MET A 195 25.13 5.95 -18.00
C MET A 195 26.67 5.87 -18.05
N GLY A 196 27.25 4.73 -18.44
CA GLY A 196 28.70 4.50 -18.46
C GLY A 196 29.32 4.36 -17.06
N LEU A 197 28.51 4.06 -16.04
CA LEU A 197 28.90 3.92 -14.64
C LEU A 197 29.21 2.46 -14.29
N SER A 198 30.08 1.81 -15.06
CA SER A 198 30.38 0.37 -14.94
C SER A 198 30.86 -0.04 -13.54
N GLU A 199 31.58 0.83 -12.82
CA GLU A 199 32.02 0.55 -11.45
C GLU A 199 30.84 0.40 -10.47
N LEU A 200 29.76 1.18 -10.64
CA LEU A 200 28.56 1.06 -9.83
C LEU A 200 27.77 -0.21 -10.18
N ALA A 201 27.72 -0.57 -11.46
CA ALA A 201 27.10 -1.81 -11.93
C ALA A 201 27.81 -3.04 -11.35
N ASP A 202 29.14 -3.06 -11.35
CA ASP A 202 29.95 -4.14 -10.75
C ASP A 202 29.79 -4.19 -9.23
N ALA A 203 29.78 -3.04 -8.55
CA ALA A 203 29.58 -2.95 -7.11
C ALA A 203 28.18 -3.42 -6.68
N LEU A 204 27.15 -3.14 -7.50
CA LEU A 204 25.79 -3.65 -7.32
C LEU A 204 25.75 -5.17 -7.43
N LEU A 205 26.35 -5.76 -8.48
CA LEU A 205 26.45 -7.22 -8.62
C LEU A 205 27.19 -7.88 -7.46
N ALA A 206 28.25 -7.25 -6.95
CA ALA A 206 29.00 -7.78 -5.81
C ALA A 206 28.16 -7.84 -4.53
N ARG A 207 27.24 -6.90 -4.33
CA ARG A 207 26.34 -6.83 -3.16
C ARG A 207 25.10 -7.72 -3.30
N ALA A 208 24.68 -8.02 -4.52
CA ALA A 208 23.51 -8.87 -4.79
C ALA A 208 23.79 -10.38 -4.70
N ARG A 209 25.04 -10.79 -4.44
CA ARG A 209 25.47 -12.19 -4.26
C ARG A 209 25.36 -12.62 -2.81
#